data_AF-A0A2D4PMX1-F1
#
_entry.id   AF-A0A2D4PMX1-F1
#
_cell.length_a   1.000
_cell.length_b   1.000
_cell.length_c   1.000
_cell.angle_alpha   90.00
_cell.angle_beta   90.00
_cell.angle_gamma   90.00
#
_symmetry.space_group_name_H-M   'P 1'
#
loop_
_entity.id
_entity.type
_entity.pdbx_description
1 polymer ?
#
loop_
_entity_poly.entity_id
_entity_poly.type
_entity_poly.pdbx_seq_one_letter_code
_entity_poly.pdbx_strand_id
1 'polypeptide(L)'
;MHSDLDKLTLYSCVCAEPPNPSNETLELWMKANTSLDTIPWTNLTVKECNNLNGIFVGSACGHHGPYFPDVLFWSVILFFTTFFLSSFLKQFKTKRYFPTKVRSTISDFAVFLTIVIMVCIDYFVGVPSPKLNVPEKFEPTRSDRGWLINPLGSNPWWTLVIAAVPALLCTILIFMDQQITAVIINRKEHKLKKGCGYHLDLLMVGIMLGICSIMGLPWFVAATVLSISHVNSLKVESECSAPGEQPKFLGIREQRVTGLMIFVLMGLSVFMTSVLKFIPMPVLYGVFLYMGASSLKGIQFFDRIKLFGMPAKHQPDLIYLRYVPLWKVHVFTVVQLTCLILLWAIKASAAAVVFPMMVS
;
A
#
# COMPACT_ATOMS: atom_id res chain seq x y z
N MET A 1 -0.50 -28.85 11.67
CA MET A 1 -0.89 -28.40 13.02
C MET A 1 -2.06 -29.28 13.45
N HIS A 2 -1.77 -30.48 13.96
CA HIS A 2 -2.79 -31.37 14.54
C HIS A 2 -2.93 -30.97 16.00
N SER A 3 -4.07 -30.38 16.35
CA SER A 3 -4.40 -29.99 17.71
C SER A 3 -4.91 -31.21 18.49
N ASP A 4 -3.98 -31.96 19.11
CA ASP A 4 -4.29 -32.93 20.16
C ASP A 4 -4.83 -32.15 21.38
N LEU A 5 -6.13 -32.25 21.65
CA LEU A 5 -6.79 -31.55 22.76
C LEU A 5 -6.19 -31.91 24.13
N ASP A 6 -5.62 -33.10 24.29
CA ASP A 6 -5.03 -33.57 25.54
C ASP A 6 -3.75 -32.83 25.94
N LYS A 7 -3.11 -32.08 25.03
CA LYS A 7 -1.88 -31.31 25.29
C LYS A 7 -2.13 -29.84 25.62
N LEU A 8 -3.38 -29.40 25.82
CA LEU A 8 -3.68 -27.99 26.14
C LEU A 8 -2.92 -27.48 27.37
N THR A 9 -2.65 -28.34 28.36
CA THR A 9 -1.89 -27.99 29.57
C THR A 9 -0.39 -27.80 29.32
N LEU A 10 0.14 -28.28 28.19
CA LEU A 10 1.53 -28.11 27.77
C LEU A 10 1.70 -26.91 26.81
N TYR A 11 0.61 -26.27 26.38
CA TYR A 11 0.61 -25.03 25.60
C TYR A 11 0.76 -23.82 26.53
N SER A 12 1.93 -23.69 27.15
CA SER A 12 2.31 -22.52 27.93
C SER A 12 3.51 -21.84 27.29
N CYS A 13 3.57 -20.52 27.38
CA CYS A 13 4.80 -19.79 27.21
C CYS A 13 5.24 -19.24 28.56
N VAL A 14 6.46 -19.59 28.95
CA VAL A 14 7.05 -19.15 30.21
C VAL A 14 8.35 -18.43 29.90
N CYS A 15 8.64 -17.36 30.64
CA CYS A 15 9.94 -16.73 30.60
C CYS A 15 10.95 -17.64 31.32
N ALA A 16 12.10 -17.87 30.70
CA ALA A 16 13.17 -18.69 31.22
C ALA A 16 14.51 -17.95 31.10
N GLU A 17 15.47 -18.41 31.89
CA GLU A 17 16.83 -17.89 31.90
C GLU A 17 17.50 -18.07 30.52
N PRO A 18 18.21 -17.04 30.01
CA PRO A 18 19.01 -17.17 28.80
C PRO A 18 20.21 -18.11 29.06
N PRO A 19 20.42 -19.16 28.25
CA PRO A 19 21.48 -20.15 28.50
C PRO A 19 22.90 -19.59 28.37
N ASN A 20 23.08 -18.44 27.71
CA ASN A 20 24.33 -17.69 27.60
C ASN A 20 24.06 -16.18 27.72
N PRO A 21 24.14 -15.58 28.92
CA PRO A 21 23.97 -14.13 29.08
C PRO A 21 25.15 -13.37 28.46
N SER A 22 24.88 -12.27 27.75
CA SER A 22 25.91 -11.35 27.27
C SER A 22 26.50 -10.53 28.43
N ASN A 23 27.74 -10.02 28.30
CA ASN A 23 28.34 -9.17 29.35
C ASN A 23 27.45 -7.95 29.71
N GLU A 24 26.73 -7.39 28.73
CA GLU A 24 25.77 -6.30 28.95
C GLU A 24 24.58 -6.72 29.83
N THR A 25 24.07 -7.95 29.67
CA THR A 25 22.99 -8.47 30.52
C THR A 25 23.43 -8.68 31.96
N LEU A 26 24.67 -9.15 32.16
CA LEU A 26 25.24 -9.32 33.49
C LEU A 26 25.46 -7.97 34.20
N GLU A 27 25.92 -6.95 33.48
CA GLU A 27 26.04 -5.59 34.02
C GLU A 27 24.67 -4.99 34.39
N LEU A 28 23.63 -5.24 33.60
CA LEU A 28 22.26 -4.81 33.90
C LEU A 28 21.73 -5.45 35.19
N TRP A 29 21.94 -6.75 35.38
CA TRP A 29 21.51 -7.46 36.59
C TRP A 29 22.31 -7.02 37.84
N MET A 30 23.63 -6.79 37.69
CA MET A 30 24.46 -6.23 38.75
C MET A 30 24.01 -4.81 39.15
N LYS A 31 23.67 -3.96 38.17
CA LYS A 31 23.18 -2.60 38.42
C LYS A 31 21.79 -2.57 39.07
N ALA A 32 20.96 -3.57 38.77
CA ALA A 32 19.65 -3.76 39.40
C ALA A 32 19.72 -4.44 40.78
N ASN A 33 20.91 -4.83 41.25
CA ASN A 33 21.13 -5.52 42.53
C ASN A 33 20.33 -6.84 42.65
N THR A 34 20.08 -7.50 41.52
CA THR A 34 19.30 -8.74 41.41
C THR A 34 20.19 -9.87 40.90
N SER A 35 20.36 -10.93 41.69
CA SER A 35 21.03 -12.16 41.29
C SER A 35 20.11 -13.11 40.52
N LEU A 36 20.71 -13.99 39.70
CA LEU A 36 20.02 -15.02 38.90
C LEU A 36 18.97 -15.83 39.68
N ASP A 37 19.28 -16.14 40.94
CA ASP A 37 18.42 -16.98 41.81
C ASP A 37 17.25 -16.21 42.46
N THR A 38 17.25 -14.87 42.44
CA THR A 38 16.21 -14.06 43.08
C THR A 38 15.09 -13.66 42.13
N ILE A 39 15.25 -13.92 40.83
CA ILE A 39 14.29 -13.53 39.80
C ILE A 39 13.28 -14.68 39.61
N PRO A 40 11.99 -14.50 39.92
CA PRO A 40 10.99 -15.55 39.75
C PRO A 40 10.56 -15.68 38.28
N TRP A 41 11.43 -16.23 37.42
CA TRP A 41 11.28 -16.34 35.95
C TRP A 41 9.87 -16.76 35.48
N THR A 42 9.21 -17.65 36.22
CA THR A 42 7.88 -18.18 35.88
C THR A 42 6.72 -17.21 36.11
N ASN A 43 6.90 -16.17 36.93
CA ASN A 43 5.85 -15.21 37.30
C ASN A 43 6.10 -13.79 36.76
N LEU A 44 7.06 -13.61 35.86
CA LEU A 44 7.30 -12.32 35.22
C LEU A 44 6.28 -12.06 34.12
N THR A 45 5.87 -10.80 34.02
CA THR A 45 5.14 -10.34 32.84
C THR A 45 6.06 -10.32 31.62
N VAL A 46 5.47 -10.39 30.42
CA VAL A 46 6.22 -10.35 29.14
C VAL A 46 7.14 -9.11 29.05
N LYS A 47 6.70 -7.97 29.60
CA LYS A 47 7.50 -6.73 29.61
C LYS A 47 8.70 -6.83 30.54
N GLU A 48 8.53 -7.37 31.73
CA GLU A 48 9.61 -7.52 32.69
C GLU A 48 10.62 -8.59 32.24
N CYS A 49 10.14 -9.68 31.63
CA CYS A 49 10.97 -10.70 30.99
C CYS A 49 11.87 -10.10 29.88
N ASN A 50 11.30 -9.29 28.99
CA ASN A 50 12.06 -8.59 27.96
C ASN A 50 13.05 -7.58 28.55
N ASN A 51 12.67 -6.87 29.62
CA ASN A 51 13.55 -5.89 30.26
C ASN A 51 14.77 -6.55 30.93
N LEU A 52 14.61 -7.81 31.37
CA LEU A 52 15.67 -8.64 31.94
C LEU A 52 16.37 -9.52 30.90
N ASN A 53 16.08 -9.35 29.61
CA ASN A 53 16.61 -10.15 28.49
C ASN A 53 16.44 -11.68 28.70
N GLY A 54 15.30 -12.07 29.25
CA GLY A 54 14.89 -13.48 29.35
C GLY A 54 14.52 -14.07 27.98
N ILE A 55 14.63 -15.39 27.86
CA ILE A 55 14.17 -16.12 26.67
C ILE A 55 12.79 -16.72 26.94
N PHE A 56 11.93 -16.75 25.91
CA PHE A 56 10.63 -17.40 26.01
C PHE A 56 10.74 -18.88 25.60
N VAL A 57 10.36 -19.77 26.50
CA VAL A 57 10.40 -21.22 26.28
C VAL A 57 8.97 -21.77 26.31
N GLY A 58 8.61 -22.53 25.27
CA GLY A 58 7.32 -23.19 25.16
C GLY A 58 6.81 -23.33 23.73
N SER A 59 5.89 -24.27 23.51
CA SER A 59 5.25 -24.50 22.20
C SER A 59 4.33 -23.34 21.75
N ALA A 60 3.93 -22.47 22.70
CA ALA A 60 3.08 -21.30 22.48
C ALA A 60 3.89 -19.99 22.32
N CYS A 61 5.21 -20.07 22.16
CA CYS A 61 6.10 -18.92 22.04
C CYS A 61 7.04 -19.02 20.84
N GLY A 62 7.29 -17.89 20.18
CA GLY A 62 8.36 -17.76 19.19
C GLY A 62 9.59 -17.09 19.81
N HIS A 63 10.67 -16.98 19.04
CA HIS A 63 11.91 -16.31 19.48
C HIS A 63 11.75 -14.84 19.89
N HIS A 64 10.63 -14.19 19.55
CA HIS A 64 10.38 -12.76 19.77
C HIS A 64 9.22 -12.49 20.75
N GLY A 65 8.65 -13.52 21.39
CA GLY A 65 7.57 -13.38 22.38
C GLY A 65 6.42 -14.38 22.23
N PRO A 66 5.42 -14.30 23.13
CA PRO A 66 4.22 -15.13 23.08
C PRO A 66 3.33 -14.82 21.89
N TYR A 67 2.78 -15.89 21.30
CA TYR A 67 1.75 -15.74 20.28
C TYR A 67 0.49 -15.20 20.92
N PHE A 68 0.08 -13.99 20.53
CA PHE A 68 -1.22 -13.44 20.90
C PHE A 68 -2.29 -14.01 19.96
N PRO A 69 -3.19 -14.89 20.43
CA PRO A 69 -4.13 -15.59 19.56
C PRO A 69 -5.13 -14.66 18.86
N ASP A 70 -5.47 -13.53 19.48
CA ASP A 70 -6.57 -12.66 19.02
C ASP A 70 -6.15 -11.62 17.97
N VAL A 71 -4.84 -11.39 17.79
CA VAL A 71 -4.33 -10.32 16.91
C VAL A 71 -4.66 -10.57 15.45
N LEU A 72 -4.57 -11.83 15.00
CA LEU A 72 -4.87 -12.19 13.62
C LEU A 72 -6.36 -12.02 13.31
N PHE A 73 -7.22 -12.53 14.19
CA PHE A 73 -8.67 -12.42 14.03
C PHE A 73 -9.11 -10.94 14.02
N TRP A 74 -8.59 -10.14 14.96
CA TRP A 74 -8.85 -8.71 15.02
C TRP A 74 -8.36 -7.97 13.77
N SER A 75 -7.16 -8.30 13.27
CA SER A 75 -6.60 -7.72 12.05
C SER A 75 -7.46 -8.00 10.82
N VAL A 76 -7.99 -9.23 10.70
CA VAL A 76 -8.89 -9.62 9.60
C VAL A 76 -10.21 -8.85 9.68
N ILE A 77 -10.77 -8.68 10.88
CA ILE A 77 -11.98 -7.88 11.09
C ILE A 77 -11.74 -6.43 10.66
N LEU A 78 -10.66 -5.80 11.13
CA LEU A 78 -10.33 -4.42 10.77
C LEU A 78 -10.16 -4.27 9.25
N PHE A 79 -9.47 -5.22 8.60
CA PHE A 79 -9.24 -5.21 7.16
C PHE A 79 -10.54 -5.22 6.35
N PHE A 80 -11.40 -6.22 6.56
CA PHE A 80 -12.65 -6.35 5.81
C PHE A 80 -13.65 -5.24 6.16
N THR A 81 -13.75 -4.86 7.44
CA THR A 81 -14.66 -3.79 7.87
C THR A 81 -14.27 -2.45 7.23
N THR A 82 -12.97 -2.15 7.15
CA THR A 82 -12.47 -0.95 6.46
C THR A 82 -12.85 -0.94 4.99
N PHE A 83 -12.71 -2.07 4.29
CA PHE A 83 -13.07 -2.20 2.89
C PHE A 83 -14.58 -1.99 2.67
N PHE A 84 -15.42 -2.69 3.45
CA PHE A 84 -16.87 -2.59 3.33
C PHE A 84 -17.38 -1.20 3.71
N LEU A 85 -16.86 -0.59 4.77
CA LEU A 85 -17.26 0.76 5.21
C LEU A 85 -16.86 1.82 4.17
N SER A 86 -15.63 1.75 3.62
CA SER A 86 -15.20 2.64 2.54
C SER A 86 -16.09 2.53 1.31
N SER A 87 -16.43 1.30 0.91
CA SER A 87 -17.32 1.03 -0.22
C SER A 87 -18.75 1.53 0.04
N PHE A 88 -19.28 1.30 1.23
CA PHE A 88 -20.61 1.75 1.64
C PHE A 88 -20.71 3.28 1.67
N LEU A 89 -19.76 3.97 2.32
CA LEU A 89 -19.71 5.43 2.37
C LEU A 89 -19.56 6.06 0.99
N LYS A 90 -18.84 5.41 0.07
CA LYS A 90 -18.77 5.89 -1.33
C LYS A 90 -20.07 5.66 -2.09
N GLN A 91 -20.70 4.50 -1.91
CA GLN A 91 -22.02 4.20 -2.53
C GLN A 91 -23.13 5.07 -1.96
N PHE A 92 -22.95 5.64 -0.76
CA PHE A 92 -23.87 6.60 -0.19
C PHE A 92 -24.14 7.77 -1.14
N LYS A 93 -23.18 8.11 -2.01
CA LYS A 93 -23.36 9.10 -3.08
C LYS A 93 -24.51 8.79 -4.02
N THR A 94 -24.94 7.55 -4.24
CA THR A 94 -26.05 7.26 -5.18
C THR A 94 -27.35 6.92 -4.48
N LYS A 95 -27.34 6.77 -3.15
CA LYS A 95 -28.54 6.45 -2.36
C LYS A 95 -29.42 7.69 -2.18
N ARG A 96 -30.72 7.46 -1.99
CA ARG A 96 -31.76 8.51 -1.86
C ARG A 96 -31.84 9.10 -0.45
N TYR A 97 -31.07 8.59 0.49
CA TYR A 97 -31.05 9.10 1.86
C TYR A 97 -30.21 10.39 1.94
N PHE A 98 -30.66 11.37 2.73
CA PHE A 98 -30.03 12.69 3.00
C PHE A 98 -30.02 13.72 1.85
N PRO A 99 -29.89 15.03 2.16
CA PRO A 99 -29.76 16.07 1.15
C PRO A 99 -28.45 15.92 0.34
N THR A 100 -28.48 16.41 -0.90
CA THR A 100 -27.40 16.25 -1.90
C THR A 100 -26.04 16.74 -1.42
N LYS A 101 -25.99 17.89 -0.72
CA LYS A 101 -24.74 18.45 -0.18
C LYS A 101 -24.08 17.51 0.84
N VAL A 102 -24.85 17.04 1.82
CA VAL A 102 -24.35 16.13 2.89
C VAL A 102 -23.90 14.80 2.29
N ARG A 103 -24.66 14.26 1.33
CA ARG A 103 -24.31 13.04 0.61
C ARG A 103 -22.98 13.17 -0.16
N SER A 104 -22.76 14.31 -0.84
CA SER A 104 -21.51 14.53 -1.57
C SER A 104 -20.33 14.65 -0.62
N THR A 105 -20.43 15.46 0.46
CA THR A 105 -19.33 15.64 1.40
C THR A 105 -18.93 14.33 2.09
N ILE A 106 -19.89 13.53 2.54
CA ILE A 106 -19.62 12.22 3.15
C ILE A 106 -18.91 11.28 2.17
N SER A 107 -19.37 11.22 0.92
CA SER A 107 -18.74 10.39 -0.12
C SER A 107 -17.33 10.86 -0.48
N ASP A 108 -17.07 12.17 -0.46
CA ASP A 108 -15.78 12.72 -0.83
C ASP A 108 -14.74 12.50 0.28
N PHE A 109 -15.14 12.56 1.56
CA PHE A 109 -14.32 12.23 2.73
C PHE A 109 -14.39 10.76 3.18
N ALA A 110 -15.07 9.88 2.43
CA ALA A 110 -15.39 8.51 2.84
C ALA A 110 -14.18 7.70 3.34
N VAL A 111 -13.06 7.73 2.60
CA VAL A 111 -11.84 6.99 2.94
C VAL A 111 -11.20 7.52 4.21
N PHE A 112 -11.10 8.86 4.33
CA PHE A 112 -10.55 9.51 5.53
C PHE A 112 -11.40 9.22 6.77
N LEU A 113 -12.72 9.39 6.66
CA LEU A 113 -13.66 9.11 7.75
C LEU A 113 -13.58 7.64 8.19
N THR A 114 -13.44 6.71 7.24
CA THR A 114 -13.26 5.28 7.55
C THR A 114 -12.00 5.02 8.36
N ILE A 115 -10.87 5.61 7.97
CA ILE A 115 -9.61 5.46 8.71
C ILE A 115 -9.78 5.96 10.14
N VAL A 116 -10.35 7.15 10.33
CA VAL A 116 -10.57 7.73 11.67
C VAL A 116 -11.47 6.83 12.52
N ILE A 117 -12.60 6.36 11.98
CA ILE A 117 -13.53 5.48 12.71
C ILE A 117 -12.84 4.17 13.11
N MET A 118 -12.10 3.54 12.19
CA MET A 118 -11.43 2.26 12.46
C MET A 118 -10.28 2.41 13.45
N VAL A 119 -9.52 3.51 13.42
CA VAL A 119 -8.51 3.83 14.42
C VAL A 119 -9.14 4.04 15.79
N CYS A 120 -10.28 4.73 15.88
CA CYS A 120 -11.01 4.88 17.14
C CYS A 120 -11.48 3.53 17.69
N ILE A 121 -12.03 2.65 16.85
CA ILE A 121 -12.46 1.31 17.27
C ILE A 121 -11.27 0.48 17.76
N ASP A 122 -10.15 0.48 17.04
CA ASP A 122 -8.92 -0.22 17.45
C ASP A 122 -8.40 0.31 18.80
N TYR A 123 -8.45 1.63 19.00
CA TYR A 123 -8.07 2.26 20.26
C TYR A 123 -8.98 1.84 21.43
N PHE A 124 -10.31 1.77 21.23
CA PHE A 124 -11.26 1.36 22.27
C PHE A 124 -11.16 -0.13 22.62
N VAL A 125 -10.85 -0.98 21.65
CA VAL A 125 -10.74 -2.44 21.86
C VAL A 125 -9.39 -2.82 22.48
N GLY A 126 -8.34 -2.04 22.26
CA GLY A 126 -7.08 -2.16 23.01
C GLY A 126 -6.24 -3.41 22.69
N VAL A 127 -6.55 -4.12 21.61
CA VAL A 127 -5.78 -5.28 21.14
C VAL A 127 -4.47 -4.82 20.48
N PRO A 128 -3.33 -5.48 20.71
CA PRO A 128 -2.05 -5.09 20.13
C PRO A 128 -1.99 -5.43 18.62
N SER A 129 -2.61 -4.59 17.80
CA SER A 129 -2.55 -4.64 16.35
C SER A 129 -1.19 -4.13 15.82
N PRO A 130 -0.71 -4.61 14.65
CA PRO A 130 0.53 -4.09 14.06
C PRO A 130 0.29 -2.67 13.53
N LYS A 131 0.98 -1.69 14.11
CA LYS A 131 0.81 -0.26 13.81
C LYS A 131 1.86 0.25 12.83
N LEU A 132 1.58 1.41 12.22
CA LEU A 132 2.50 2.07 11.31
C LEU A 132 3.79 2.46 12.04
N ASN A 133 4.91 1.87 11.63
CA ASN A 133 6.23 2.18 12.17
C ASN A 133 6.86 3.34 11.38
N VAL A 134 6.88 4.53 11.98
CA VAL A 134 7.52 5.73 11.41
C VAL A 134 8.70 6.11 12.30
N PRO A 135 9.92 6.27 11.72
CA PRO A 135 11.07 6.72 12.49
C PRO A 135 10.87 8.16 12.98
N GLU A 136 11.27 8.44 14.22
CA GLU A 136 11.12 9.78 14.82
C GLU A 136 12.18 10.78 14.33
N LYS A 137 13.25 10.27 13.69
CA LYS A 137 14.38 11.06 13.20
C LYS A 137 14.70 10.68 11.77
N PHE A 138 15.12 11.67 10.99
CA PHE A 138 15.71 11.44 9.68
C PHE A 138 17.15 10.96 9.86
N GLU A 139 17.36 9.67 9.72
CA GLU A 139 18.68 9.04 9.80
C GLU A 139 18.98 8.32 8.49
N PRO A 140 20.24 8.37 8.00
CA PRO A 140 20.65 7.58 6.85
C PRO A 140 20.53 6.08 7.17
N THR A 141 20.24 5.26 6.16
CA THR A 141 20.06 3.80 6.31
C THR A 141 21.26 3.10 6.96
N ARG A 142 22.44 3.72 6.94
CA ARG A 142 23.64 3.32 7.67
C ARG A 142 24.19 4.51 8.45
N SER A 143 24.49 4.31 9.72
CA SER A 143 25.13 5.29 10.61
C SER A 143 26.50 5.78 10.10
N ASP A 144 27.20 4.95 9.32
CA ASP A 144 28.57 5.24 8.83
C ASP A 144 28.60 6.14 7.58
N ARG A 145 27.43 6.50 7.02
CA ARG A 145 27.33 7.14 5.70
C ARG A 145 26.76 8.57 5.82
N GLY A 146 27.45 9.52 5.19
CA GLY A 146 26.93 10.88 4.98
C GLY A 146 25.82 10.95 3.92
N TRP A 147 25.08 12.07 3.88
CA TRP A 147 23.99 12.28 2.92
C TRP A 147 24.44 12.35 1.45
N LEU A 148 25.72 12.63 1.20
CA LEU A 148 26.30 12.67 -0.14
C LEU A 148 27.16 11.43 -0.37
N ILE A 149 26.90 10.70 -1.46
CA ILE A 149 27.72 9.54 -1.84
C ILE A 149 28.93 10.00 -2.64
N ASN A 150 30.12 9.59 -2.22
CA ASN A 150 31.31 9.69 -3.06
C ASN A 150 31.22 8.71 -4.24
N PRO A 151 31.32 9.17 -5.50
CA PRO A 151 31.05 8.35 -6.69
C PRO A 151 32.00 7.16 -6.87
N LEU A 152 33.22 7.21 -6.32
CA LEU A 152 34.22 6.15 -6.44
C LEU A 152 34.43 5.34 -5.15
N GLY A 153 34.09 5.91 -3.98
CA GLY A 153 34.23 5.25 -2.67
C GLY A 153 35.56 4.47 -2.53
N SER A 154 35.44 3.19 -2.15
CA SER A 154 36.55 2.21 -2.10
C SER A 154 36.52 1.22 -3.27
N ASN A 155 35.68 1.44 -4.29
CA ASN A 155 35.50 0.50 -5.40
C ASN A 155 36.55 0.72 -6.50
N PRO A 156 37.00 -0.34 -7.19
CA PRO A 156 37.93 -0.21 -8.31
C PRO A 156 37.27 0.53 -9.48
N TRP A 157 38.03 1.34 -10.22
CA TRP A 157 37.50 2.21 -11.28
C TRP A 157 36.70 1.48 -12.37
N TRP A 158 37.01 0.20 -12.63
CA TRP A 158 36.28 -0.65 -13.59
C TRP A 158 34.79 -0.83 -13.24
N THR A 159 34.38 -0.67 -11.97
CA THR A 159 32.97 -0.76 -11.59
C THR A 159 32.13 0.35 -12.20
N LEU A 160 32.71 1.51 -12.48
CA LEU A 160 32.02 2.63 -13.12
C LEU A 160 31.57 2.27 -14.55
N VAL A 161 32.42 1.56 -15.28
CA VAL A 161 32.14 1.10 -16.66
C VAL A 161 31.09 0.00 -16.65
N ILE A 162 31.22 -0.97 -15.74
CA ILE A 162 30.25 -2.07 -15.61
C ILE A 162 28.88 -1.54 -15.18
N ALA A 163 28.84 -0.51 -14.33
CA ALA A 163 27.59 0.12 -13.86
C ALA A 163 26.78 0.81 -14.99
N ALA A 164 27.39 1.11 -16.14
CA ALA A 164 26.66 1.66 -17.28
C ALA A 164 25.61 0.68 -17.84
N VAL A 165 25.88 -0.63 -17.80
CA VAL A 165 24.96 -1.67 -18.29
C VAL A 165 23.65 -1.74 -17.47
N PRO A 166 23.67 -1.92 -16.13
CA PRO A 166 22.45 -1.87 -15.33
C PRO A 166 21.80 -0.48 -15.32
N ALA A 167 22.59 0.61 -15.41
CA ALA A 167 22.02 1.96 -15.49
C ALA A 167 21.18 2.15 -16.77
N LEU A 168 21.63 1.61 -17.92
CA LEU A 168 20.88 1.64 -19.17
C LEU A 168 19.57 0.85 -19.04
N LEU A 169 19.61 -0.37 -18.50
CA LEU A 169 18.41 -1.19 -18.26
C LEU A 169 17.42 -0.46 -17.34
N CYS A 170 17.90 0.13 -16.26
CA CYS A 170 17.07 0.90 -15.33
C CYS A 170 16.46 2.15 -15.96
N THR A 171 17.19 2.83 -16.84
CA THR A 171 16.67 4.00 -17.56
C THR A 171 15.52 3.60 -18.48
N ILE A 172 15.65 2.47 -19.18
CA ILE A 172 14.57 1.92 -20.02
C ILE A 172 13.35 1.58 -19.15
N LEU A 173 13.55 0.93 -18.01
CA LEU A 173 12.47 0.59 -17.07
C LEU A 173 11.68 1.83 -16.63
N ILE A 174 12.38 2.86 -16.18
CA ILE A 174 11.76 4.09 -15.68
C ILE A 174 11.07 4.86 -16.81
N PHE A 175 11.70 4.92 -17.99
CA PHE A 175 11.10 5.53 -19.17
C PHE A 175 9.78 4.86 -19.53
N MET A 176 9.74 3.53 -19.60
CA MET A 176 8.53 2.79 -19.96
C MET A 176 7.43 2.96 -18.92
N ASP A 177 7.74 2.86 -17.63
CA ASP A 177 6.75 3.01 -16.57
C ASP A 177 6.17 4.43 -16.52
N GLN A 178 7.02 5.45 -16.72
CA GLN A 178 6.59 6.84 -16.84
C GLN A 178 5.67 7.05 -18.05
N GLN A 179 6.02 6.52 -19.22
CA GLN A 179 5.22 6.69 -20.44
C GLN A 179 3.86 5.96 -20.33
N ILE A 180 3.85 4.71 -19.85
CA ILE A 180 2.62 3.95 -19.64
C ILE A 180 1.70 4.71 -18.67
N THR A 181 2.26 5.19 -17.55
CA THR A 181 1.50 5.95 -16.55
C THR A 181 0.95 7.26 -17.13
N ALA A 182 1.77 8.02 -17.86
CA ALA A 182 1.36 9.28 -18.46
C ALA A 182 0.24 9.09 -19.50
N VAL A 183 0.32 8.05 -20.34
CA VAL A 183 -0.71 7.75 -21.34
C VAL A 183 -2.03 7.34 -20.68
N ILE A 184 -1.98 6.55 -19.60
CA ILE A 184 -3.18 6.13 -18.87
C ILE A 184 -3.90 7.35 -18.26
N ILE A 185 -3.15 8.27 -17.64
CA ILE A 185 -3.73 9.47 -17.02
C ILE A 185 -4.28 10.44 -18.08
N ASN A 186 -3.57 10.59 -19.21
CA ASN A 186 -3.97 11.48 -20.29
C ASN A 186 -4.99 10.87 -21.27
N ARG A 187 -5.70 9.82 -20.86
CA ARG A 187 -6.74 9.20 -21.69
C ARG A 187 -7.85 10.20 -22.01
N LYS A 188 -8.28 10.26 -23.27
CA LYS A 188 -9.34 11.18 -23.75
C LYS A 188 -10.65 11.08 -22.94
N GLU A 189 -10.93 9.90 -22.37
CA GLU A 189 -12.08 9.66 -21.51
C GLU A 189 -12.11 10.55 -20.25
N HIS A 190 -10.95 11.02 -19.78
CA HIS A 190 -10.83 11.91 -18.62
C HIS A 190 -11.18 13.39 -18.94
N LYS A 191 -11.37 13.75 -20.22
CA LYS A 191 -11.76 15.12 -20.65
C LYS A 191 -10.88 16.23 -20.03
N LEU A 192 -9.57 16.02 -19.99
CA LEU A 192 -8.60 17.01 -19.53
C LEU A 192 -8.61 18.23 -20.46
N LYS A 193 -8.47 19.43 -19.89
CA LYS A 193 -8.55 20.70 -20.62
C LYS A 193 -7.18 21.23 -21.03
N LYS A 194 -6.14 20.97 -20.23
CA LYS A 194 -4.77 21.39 -20.54
C LYS A 194 -4.07 20.36 -21.43
N GLY A 195 -3.13 20.87 -22.24
CA GLY A 195 -2.30 20.04 -23.11
C GLY A 195 -1.38 19.10 -22.32
N CYS A 196 -0.90 18.05 -22.99
CA CYS A 196 -0.01 17.06 -22.38
C CYS A 196 1.47 17.50 -22.45
N GLY A 197 2.24 17.19 -21.39
CA GLY A 197 3.65 17.51 -21.25
C GLY A 197 4.58 16.30 -21.15
N TYR A 198 4.43 15.27 -22.00
CA TYR A 198 5.20 14.01 -21.90
C TYR A 198 6.73 14.21 -21.81
N HIS A 199 7.30 15.11 -22.62
CA HIS A 199 8.75 15.37 -22.63
C HIS A 199 9.21 16.12 -21.38
N LEU A 200 8.39 17.06 -20.90
CA LEU A 200 8.71 17.84 -19.70
C LEU A 200 8.67 16.95 -18.45
N ASP A 201 7.68 16.05 -18.37
CA ASP A 201 7.57 15.08 -17.28
C ASP A 201 8.79 14.16 -17.26
N LEU A 202 9.24 13.67 -18.42
CA LEU A 202 10.43 12.83 -18.53
C LEU A 202 11.71 13.56 -18.11
N LEU A 203 11.88 14.83 -18.54
CA LEU A 203 13.02 15.64 -18.13
C LEU A 203 13.07 15.82 -16.61
N MET A 204 11.91 16.09 -15.99
CA MET A 204 11.84 16.33 -14.56
C MET A 204 12.11 15.07 -13.73
N VAL A 205 11.61 13.91 -14.18
CA VAL A 205 11.97 12.61 -13.59
C VAL A 205 13.47 12.35 -13.72
N GLY A 206 14.08 12.65 -14.88
CA GLY A 206 15.53 12.52 -15.09
C GLY A 206 16.37 13.35 -14.11
N ILE A 207 15.99 14.62 -13.91
CA ILE A 207 16.65 15.50 -12.93
C ILE A 207 16.52 14.95 -11.51
N MET A 208 15.31 14.52 -11.13
CA MET A 208 15.05 13.93 -9.81
C MET A 208 15.85 12.65 -9.58
N LEU A 209 15.96 11.77 -10.58
CA LEU A 209 16.79 10.56 -10.52
C LEU A 209 18.27 10.91 -10.31
N GLY A 210 18.78 11.93 -10.98
CA GLY A 210 20.15 12.42 -10.79
C GLY A 210 20.39 12.86 -9.34
N ILE A 211 19.50 13.66 -8.77
CA ILE A 211 19.57 14.13 -7.38
C ILE A 211 19.47 12.95 -6.40
N CYS A 212 18.50 12.05 -6.58
CA CYS A 212 18.33 10.87 -5.73
C CYS A 212 19.56 9.94 -5.80
N SER A 213 20.18 9.79 -6.97
CA SER A 213 21.40 8.99 -7.15
C SER A 213 22.59 9.58 -6.37
N ILE A 214 22.78 10.90 -6.44
CA ILE A 214 23.85 11.61 -5.71
C ILE A 214 23.65 11.53 -4.19
N MET A 215 22.41 11.65 -3.73
CA MET A 215 22.05 11.56 -2.31
C MET A 215 21.91 10.13 -1.79
N GLY A 216 21.92 9.12 -2.67
CA GLY A 216 21.73 7.74 -2.29
C GLY A 216 20.34 7.35 -1.85
N LEU A 217 19.35 8.11 -2.29
CA LEU A 217 17.93 7.86 -2.06
C LEU A 217 17.39 6.88 -3.11
N PRO A 218 16.38 6.07 -2.76
CA PRO A 218 15.72 5.21 -3.74
C PRO A 218 15.12 6.06 -4.87
N TRP A 219 15.16 5.53 -6.09
CA TRP A 219 14.60 6.18 -7.25
C TRP A 219 13.07 6.23 -7.18
N PHE A 220 12.50 7.36 -7.58
CA PHE A 220 11.06 7.55 -7.63
C PHE A 220 10.54 7.41 -9.06
N VAL A 221 9.47 6.64 -9.21
CA VAL A 221 8.75 6.44 -10.47
C VAL A 221 7.27 6.77 -10.28
N ALA A 222 6.59 7.18 -11.35
CA ALA A 222 5.18 7.52 -11.28
C ALA A 222 4.32 6.28 -10.96
N ALA A 223 3.56 6.33 -9.87
CA ALA A 223 2.71 5.23 -9.45
C ALA A 223 1.32 5.29 -10.11
N THR A 224 1.07 4.42 -11.09
CA THR A 224 -0.20 4.33 -11.84
C THR A 224 -1.46 4.32 -10.96
N VAL A 225 -1.58 3.38 -10.03
CA VAL A 225 -2.80 3.18 -9.22
C VAL A 225 -3.09 4.38 -8.32
N LEU A 226 -2.04 4.96 -7.72
CA LEU A 226 -2.17 6.12 -6.85
C LEU A 226 -2.58 7.36 -7.66
N SER A 227 -1.95 7.59 -8.82
CA SER A 227 -2.30 8.69 -9.71
C SER A 227 -3.72 8.58 -10.25
N ILE A 228 -4.19 7.37 -10.64
CA ILE A 228 -5.58 7.16 -11.06
C ILE A 228 -6.55 7.45 -9.90
N SER A 229 -6.22 7.00 -8.69
CA SER A 229 -7.06 7.24 -7.51
C SER A 229 -7.14 8.73 -7.17
N HIS A 230 -6.01 9.46 -7.29
CA HIS A 230 -5.96 10.92 -7.14
C HIS A 230 -6.80 11.62 -8.21
N VAL A 231 -6.66 11.26 -9.48
CA VAL A 231 -7.47 11.80 -10.58
C VAL A 231 -8.96 11.53 -10.39
N ASN A 232 -9.34 10.33 -9.93
CA ASN A 232 -10.71 9.96 -9.62
C ASN A 232 -11.27 10.75 -8.43
N SER A 233 -10.44 11.17 -7.48
CA SER A 233 -10.87 12.05 -6.38
C SER A 233 -11.17 13.49 -6.84
N LEU A 234 -10.60 13.90 -7.98
CA LEU A 234 -10.79 15.23 -8.60
C LEU A 234 -11.86 15.24 -9.69
N LYS A 235 -12.59 14.14 -9.85
CA LYS A 235 -13.68 13.98 -10.82
C LYS A 235 -14.86 14.87 -10.45
N VAL A 236 -15.25 15.73 -11.39
CA VAL A 236 -16.45 16.59 -11.28
C VAL A 236 -17.61 15.91 -12.00
N GLU A 237 -18.68 15.73 -11.24
CA GLU A 237 -19.93 15.12 -11.67
C GLU A 237 -21.04 16.19 -11.65
N SER A 238 -22.01 16.07 -12.56
CA SER A 238 -23.07 17.08 -12.72
C SER A 238 -24.01 17.15 -11.51
N GLU A 239 -24.21 18.36 -10.98
CA GLU A 239 -25.09 18.62 -9.84
C GLU A 239 -26.60 18.54 -10.21
N CYS A 240 -26.96 18.76 -11.47
CA CYS A 240 -28.34 18.74 -11.96
C CYS A 240 -28.69 17.42 -12.66
N SER A 241 -28.68 16.31 -11.91
CA SER A 241 -29.24 15.04 -12.40
C SER A 241 -30.62 14.86 -11.78
N ALA A 242 -31.63 14.51 -12.58
CA ALA A 242 -32.94 14.18 -12.06
C ALA A 242 -32.83 13.01 -11.05
N PRO A 243 -33.70 12.92 -10.02
CA PRO A 243 -33.62 11.86 -9.02
C PRO A 243 -33.65 10.47 -9.68
N GLY A 244 -32.51 9.74 -9.66
CA GLY A 244 -32.38 8.42 -10.27
C GLY A 244 -31.52 8.35 -11.54
N GLU A 245 -31.15 9.48 -12.15
CA GLU A 245 -30.19 9.52 -13.26
C GLU A 245 -28.75 9.49 -12.72
N GLN A 246 -27.89 8.66 -13.33
CA GLN A 246 -26.46 8.63 -12.97
C GLN A 246 -25.84 9.99 -13.30
N PRO A 247 -25.05 10.58 -12.38
CA PRO A 247 -24.50 11.91 -12.60
C PRO A 247 -23.58 11.92 -13.83
N LYS A 248 -23.82 12.87 -14.73
CA LYS A 248 -23.03 13.02 -15.96
C LYS A 248 -21.63 13.50 -15.59
N PHE A 249 -20.63 12.82 -16.13
CA PHE A 249 -19.23 13.19 -15.95
C PHE A 249 -18.90 14.45 -16.77
N LEU A 250 -18.66 15.56 -16.07
CA LEU A 250 -18.36 16.86 -16.66
C LEU A 250 -16.87 17.00 -17.01
N GLY A 251 -15.98 16.43 -16.19
CA GLY A 251 -14.54 16.46 -16.39
C GLY A 251 -13.77 16.35 -15.08
N ILE A 252 -12.46 16.54 -15.13
CA ILE A 252 -11.58 16.52 -13.94
C ILE A 252 -11.11 17.94 -13.62
N ARG A 253 -11.05 18.26 -12.32
CA ARG A 253 -10.50 19.54 -11.85
C ARG A 253 -8.99 19.44 -11.76
N GLU A 254 -8.28 20.03 -12.71
CA GLU A 254 -6.82 20.06 -12.72
C GLU A 254 -6.26 21.04 -11.68
N GLN A 255 -5.57 20.53 -10.67
CA GLN A 255 -5.02 21.32 -9.56
C GLN A 255 -3.55 20.94 -9.32
N ARG A 256 -2.71 21.95 -9.08
CA ARG A 256 -1.30 21.75 -8.69
C ARG A 256 -1.09 21.69 -7.16
N VAL A 257 -1.99 22.33 -6.41
CA VAL A 257 -1.88 22.49 -4.96
C VAL A 257 -2.07 21.17 -4.22
N THR A 258 -3.02 20.32 -4.66
CA THR A 258 -3.29 19.05 -3.99
C THR A 258 -2.09 18.11 -4.04
N GLY A 259 -1.45 17.98 -5.22
CA GLY A 259 -0.21 17.22 -5.37
C GLY A 259 0.92 17.76 -4.50
N LEU A 260 1.18 19.07 -4.55
CA LEU A 260 2.21 19.71 -3.73
C LEU A 260 1.97 19.49 -2.22
N MET A 261 0.73 19.67 -1.77
CA MET A 261 0.35 19.49 -0.37
C MET A 261 0.59 18.05 0.09
N ILE A 262 0.29 17.03 -0.72
CA ILE A 262 0.55 15.63 -0.38
C ILE A 262 2.05 15.40 -0.12
N PHE A 263 2.93 15.90 -0.99
CA PHE A 263 4.39 15.78 -0.79
C PHE A 263 4.90 16.57 0.42
N VAL A 264 4.38 17.77 0.67
CA VAL A 264 4.71 18.56 1.86
C VAL A 264 4.26 17.84 3.14
N LEU A 265 3.03 17.31 3.16
CA LEU A 265 2.49 16.54 4.28
C LEU A 265 3.28 15.26 4.54
N MET A 266 3.75 14.57 3.49
CA MET A 266 4.65 13.42 3.64
C MET A 266 5.99 13.84 4.26
N GLY A 267 6.58 14.97 3.85
CA GLY A 267 7.78 15.51 4.48
C GLY A 267 7.59 15.89 5.95
N LEU A 268 6.43 16.47 6.28
CA LEU A 268 6.07 16.84 7.65
C LEU A 268 5.62 15.65 8.53
N SER A 269 5.43 14.47 7.96
CA SER A 269 4.92 13.30 8.67
C SER A 269 5.80 12.85 9.83
N VAL A 270 7.12 13.08 9.76
CA VAL A 270 8.07 12.77 10.84
C VAL A 270 7.77 13.59 12.10
N PHE A 271 7.36 14.86 11.98
CA PHE A 271 6.92 15.67 13.12
C PHE A 271 5.57 15.20 13.69
N MET A 272 4.74 14.55 12.86
CA MET A 272 3.42 14.03 13.23
C MET A 272 3.45 12.54 13.64
N THR A 273 4.64 11.97 13.85
CA THR A 273 4.85 10.55 14.18
C THR A 273 4.00 10.09 15.38
N SER A 274 3.82 10.94 16.39
CA SER A 274 3.00 10.64 17.57
C SER A 274 1.54 10.30 17.23
N VAL A 275 0.98 10.90 16.18
CA VAL A 275 -0.40 10.63 15.73
C VAL A 275 -0.42 9.45 14.75
N LEU A 276 0.54 9.39 13.82
CA LEU A 276 0.60 8.37 12.78
C LEU A 276 0.84 6.95 13.35
N LYS A 277 1.57 6.84 14.46
CA LYS A 277 1.82 5.57 15.16
C LYS A 277 0.56 4.90 15.69
N PHE A 278 -0.58 5.59 15.78
CA PHE A 278 -1.85 4.97 16.18
C PHE A 278 -2.56 4.25 15.05
N ILE A 279 -2.14 4.44 13.79
CA ILE A 279 -2.83 3.85 12.64
C ILE A 279 -2.43 2.38 12.48
N PRO A 280 -3.38 1.43 12.58
CA PRO A 280 -3.09 0.01 12.39
C PRO A 280 -2.92 -0.32 10.90
N MET A 281 -1.90 -1.11 10.58
CA MET A 281 -1.58 -1.54 9.21
C MET A 281 -2.75 -2.29 8.51
N PRO A 282 -3.55 -3.14 9.19
CA PRO A 282 -4.70 -3.80 8.58
C PRO A 282 -5.74 -2.84 7.98
N VAL A 283 -5.93 -1.67 8.59
CA VAL A 283 -6.83 -0.63 8.06
C VAL A 283 -6.28 -0.05 6.76
N LEU A 284 -4.97 0.24 6.69
CA LEU A 284 -4.33 0.72 5.46
C LEU A 284 -4.45 -0.31 4.34
N TYR A 285 -4.27 -1.60 4.62
CA TYR A 285 -4.49 -2.67 3.64
C TYR A 285 -5.94 -2.72 3.15
N GLY A 286 -6.93 -2.52 4.03
CA GLY A 286 -8.34 -2.47 3.64
C GLY A 286 -8.64 -1.27 2.72
N VAL A 287 -8.03 -0.12 2.99
CA VAL A 287 -8.10 1.06 2.11
C VAL A 287 -7.41 0.79 0.77
N PHE A 288 -6.23 0.17 0.75
CA PHE A 288 -5.55 -0.18 -0.50
C PHE A 288 -6.36 -1.15 -1.35
N LEU A 289 -7.02 -2.14 -0.73
CA LEU A 289 -7.94 -3.03 -1.44
C LEU A 289 -9.11 -2.23 -2.05
N TYR A 290 -9.68 -1.28 -1.32
CA TYR A 290 -10.73 -0.40 -1.85
C TYR A 290 -10.24 0.45 -3.03
N MET A 291 -9.06 1.08 -2.91
CA MET A 291 -8.48 1.87 -4.00
C MET A 291 -8.21 1.00 -5.24
N GLY A 292 -7.68 -0.21 -5.06
CA GLY A 292 -7.48 -1.19 -6.13
C GLY A 292 -8.79 -1.62 -6.80
N ALA A 293 -9.81 -1.96 -6.02
CA ALA A 293 -11.12 -2.32 -6.56
C ALA A 293 -11.81 -1.14 -7.28
N SER A 294 -11.60 0.09 -6.80
CA SER A 294 -12.14 1.30 -7.41
C SER A 294 -11.43 1.67 -8.71
N SER A 295 -10.10 1.51 -8.80
CA SER A 295 -9.33 1.82 -10.01
C SER A 295 -9.64 0.86 -11.18
N LEU A 296 -10.10 -0.36 -10.88
CA LEU A 296 -10.60 -1.29 -11.89
C LEU A 296 -11.94 -0.86 -12.52
N LYS A 297 -12.73 -0.02 -11.84
CA LYS A 297 -14.00 0.50 -12.38
C LYS A 297 -13.69 1.56 -13.45
N GLY A 298 -14.19 1.33 -14.67
CA GLY A 298 -13.92 2.21 -15.82
C GLY A 298 -12.76 1.73 -16.71
N ILE A 299 -12.20 0.54 -16.44
CA ILE A 299 -11.33 -0.16 -17.38
C ILE A 299 -12.21 -1.02 -18.30
N GLN A 300 -12.16 -0.75 -19.60
CA GLN A 300 -12.97 -1.46 -20.61
C GLN A 300 -12.75 -2.99 -20.57
N PHE A 301 -11.51 -3.43 -20.33
CA PHE A 301 -11.19 -4.86 -20.18
C PHE A 301 -11.97 -5.52 -19.03
N PHE A 302 -12.04 -4.87 -17.87
CA PHE A 302 -12.76 -5.40 -16.72
C PHE A 302 -14.28 -5.44 -16.96
N ASP A 303 -14.82 -4.44 -17.65
CA ASP A 303 -16.24 -4.44 -18.03
C ASP A 303 -16.57 -5.55 -19.05
N ARG A 304 -15.64 -5.88 -19.95
CA ARG A 304 -15.78 -7.05 -20.85
C ARG A 304 -15.66 -8.39 -20.12
N ILE A 305 -14.84 -8.48 -19.08
CA ILE A 305 -14.80 -9.68 -18.23
C ILE A 305 -16.14 -9.87 -17.52
N LYS A 306 -16.72 -8.81 -16.93
CA LYS A 306 -18.05 -8.90 -16.29
C LYS A 306 -19.13 -9.33 -17.27
N LEU A 307 -19.01 -8.93 -18.53
CA LEU A 307 -19.93 -9.31 -19.60
C LEU A 307 -20.01 -10.83 -19.78
N PHE A 308 -18.94 -11.58 -19.52
CA PHE A 308 -18.94 -13.03 -19.59
C PHE A 308 -19.90 -13.66 -18.56
N GLY A 309 -20.08 -13.03 -17.40
CA GLY A 309 -21.00 -13.47 -16.36
C GLY A 309 -22.41 -12.89 -16.47
N MET A 310 -22.70 -12.05 -17.47
CA MET A 310 -23.99 -11.39 -17.61
C MET A 310 -24.81 -12.02 -18.74
N PRO A 311 -26.08 -12.42 -18.50
CA PRO A 311 -26.93 -12.92 -19.57
C PRO A 311 -27.22 -11.80 -20.58
N ALA A 312 -27.29 -12.15 -21.87
CA ALA A 312 -27.46 -11.18 -22.98
C ALA A 312 -28.66 -10.24 -22.81
N LYS A 313 -29.71 -10.66 -22.10
CA LYS A 313 -30.92 -9.85 -21.83
C LYS A 313 -30.69 -8.67 -20.89
N HIS A 314 -29.72 -8.75 -19.98
CA HIS A 314 -29.46 -7.70 -18.98
C HIS A 314 -28.26 -6.81 -19.35
N GLN A 315 -27.73 -6.99 -20.55
CA GLN A 315 -26.50 -6.35 -20.98
C GLN A 315 -26.65 -4.82 -21.09
N PRO A 316 -25.71 -4.02 -20.55
CA PRO A 316 -25.80 -2.57 -20.61
C PRO A 316 -25.61 -2.05 -22.04
N ASP A 317 -26.23 -0.89 -22.33
CA ASP A 317 -26.15 -0.19 -23.62
C ASP A 317 -24.75 0.43 -23.86
N LEU A 318 -23.76 -0.41 -24.19
CA LEU A 318 -22.42 0.04 -24.57
C LEU A 318 -22.35 0.22 -26.09
N ILE A 319 -21.82 1.37 -26.55
CA ILE A 319 -21.76 1.76 -27.97
C ILE A 319 -21.15 0.66 -28.84
N TYR A 320 -20.12 -0.04 -28.37
CA TYR A 320 -19.43 -1.08 -29.14
C TYR A 320 -20.22 -2.39 -29.31
N LEU A 321 -21.19 -2.68 -28.44
CA LEU A 321 -22.06 -3.86 -28.54
C LEU A 321 -23.09 -3.73 -29.67
N ARG A 322 -23.33 -2.49 -30.14
CA ARG A 322 -24.24 -2.22 -31.25
C ARG A 322 -23.63 -2.57 -32.61
N TYR A 323 -22.31 -2.61 -32.71
CA TYR A 323 -21.59 -2.80 -33.97
C TYR A 323 -20.91 -4.17 -34.11
N VAL A 324 -20.66 -4.88 -33.00
CA VAL A 324 -19.86 -6.12 -33.00
C VAL A 324 -20.63 -7.25 -32.31
N PRO A 325 -20.71 -8.46 -32.91
CA PRO A 325 -21.35 -9.61 -32.27
C PRO A 325 -20.59 -10.08 -31.02
N LEU A 326 -21.34 -10.52 -30.00
CA LEU A 326 -20.81 -10.87 -28.67
C LEU A 326 -19.69 -11.91 -28.69
N TRP A 327 -19.78 -12.91 -29.56
CA TRP A 327 -18.77 -13.96 -29.63
C TRP A 327 -17.37 -13.42 -30.00
N LYS A 328 -17.29 -12.44 -30.91
CA LYS A 328 -16.01 -11.78 -31.24
C LYS A 328 -15.45 -10.99 -30.05
N VAL A 329 -16.33 -10.37 -29.25
CA VAL A 329 -15.93 -9.67 -28.02
C VAL A 329 -15.37 -10.67 -27.01
N HIS A 330 -16.01 -11.82 -26.82
CA HIS A 330 -15.51 -12.85 -25.91
C HIS A 330 -14.16 -13.42 -26.35
N VAL A 331 -13.99 -13.76 -27.64
CA VAL A 331 -12.70 -14.23 -28.17
C VAL A 331 -11.59 -13.21 -27.93
N PHE A 332 -11.85 -11.93 -28.23
CA PHE A 332 -10.87 -10.87 -27.97
C PHE A 332 -10.52 -10.76 -26.48
N THR A 333 -11.51 -10.87 -25.60
CA THR A 333 -11.31 -10.77 -24.15
C THR A 333 -10.52 -11.97 -23.61
N VAL A 334 -10.73 -13.18 -24.14
CA VAL A 334 -9.95 -14.37 -23.81
C VAL A 334 -8.49 -14.20 -24.22
N VAL A 335 -8.23 -13.69 -25.43
CA VAL A 335 -6.85 -13.41 -25.87
C VAL A 335 -6.17 -12.41 -24.92
N GLN A 336 -6.84 -11.31 -24.57
CA GLN A 336 -6.31 -10.34 -23.61
C GLN A 336 -6.03 -10.96 -22.22
N LEU A 337 -6.93 -11.83 -21.75
CA LEU A 337 -6.76 -12.53 -20.47
C LEU A 337 -5.56 -13.49 -20.52
N THR A 338 -5.36 -14.21 -21.63
CA THR A 338 -4.19 -15.07 -21.80
C THR A 338 -2.89 -14.28 -21.79
N CYS A 339 -2.83 -13.11 -22.45
CA CYS A 339 -1.67 -12.23 -22.38
C CYS A 339 -1.42 -11.73 -20.94
N LEU A 340 -2.48 -11.39 -20.20
CA LEU A 340 -2.36 -10.95 -18.80
C LEU A 340 -1.82 -12.07 -17.89
N ILE A 341 -2.30 -13.31 -18.07
CA ILE A 341 -1.83 -14.46 -17.29
C ILE A 341 -0.35 -14.75 -17.60
N LEU A 342 0.04 -14.69 -18.87
CA LEU A 342 1.44 -14.86 -19.28
C LEU A 342 2.35 -13.80 -18.66
N LEU A 343 1.93 -12.53 -18.70
CA LEU A 343 2.64 -11.44 -18.02
C LEU A 343 2.72 -11.64 -16.50
N TRP A 344 1.67 -12.16 -15.87
CA TRP A 344 1.64 -12.44 -14.44
C TRP A 344 2.61 -13.57 -14.05
N ALA A 345 2.64 -14.66 -14.82
CA ALA A 345 3.57 -15.77 -14.60
C ALA A 345 5.04 -15.31 -14.70
N ILE A 346 5.35 -14.44 -15.66
CA ILE A 346 6.70 -13.91 -15.85
C ILE A 346 7.06 -12.91 -14.74
N LYS A 347 6.12 -12.06 -14.32
CA LYS A 347 6.32 -11.15 -13.20
C LYS A 347 6.64 -11.89 -11.89
N ALA A 348 6.10 -13.09 -11.69
CA ALA A 348 6.42 -13.93 -10.54
C ALA A 348 7.83 -14.54 -10.60
N SER A 349 8.48 -14.52 -11.77
CA SER A 349 9.83 -15.01 -11.99
C SER A 349 10.89 -13.91 -11.83
N ALA A 350 12.17 -14.29 -11.74
CA ALA A 350 13.31 -13.36 -11.69
C ALA A 350 13.44 -12.48 -12.95
N ALA A 351 12.74 -12.83 -14.03
CA ALA A 351 12.66 -12.06 -15.27
C ALA A 351 11.74 -10.81 -15.18
N ALA A 352 11.22 -10.46 -14.00
CA ALA A 352 10.39 -9.26 -13.80
C ALA A 352 11.05 -7.95 -14.27
N VAL A 353 12.40 -7.90 -14.32
CA VAL A 353 13.18 -6.76 -14.81
C VAL A 353 12.99 -6.52 -16.33
N VAL A 354 12.49 -7.49 -17.09
CA VAL A 354 12.22 -7.35 -18.54
C VAL A 354 10.76 -6.92 -18.82
N PHE A 355 9.95 -6.79 -17.77
CA PHE A 355 8.50 -6.56 -17.87
C PHE A 355 8.09 -5.45 -18.86
N PRO A 356 8.76 -4.28 -18.93
CA PRO A 356 8.32 -3.22 -19.84
C PRO A 356 8.69 -3.44 -21.31
N MET A 357 9.76 -4.19 -21.61
CA MET A 357 10.11 -4.52 -23.01
C MET A 357 9.09 -5.49 -23.63
N MET A 358 8.36 -6.24 -22.82
CA MET A 358 7.35 -7.21 -23.27
C MET A 358 5.97 -6.61 -23.53
N VAL A 359 5.71 -5.41 -22.99
CA VAL A 359 4.46 -4.68 -23.22
C VAL A 359 4.47 -3.97 -24.58
N SER A 360 5.67 -3.72 -25.13
CA SER A 360 5.88 -3.25 -26.51
C SER A 360 5.83 -4.41 -27.49
#